data_AF-A0A8T2QUJ0-F1
#
_entry.id   AF-A0A8T2QUJ0-F1
#
_cell.length_a   1.000
_cell.length_b   1.000
_cell.length_c   1.000
_cell.angle_alpha   90.00
_cell.angle_beta   90.00
_cell.angle_gamma   90.00
#
_symmetry.space_group_name_H-M   'P 1'
#
loop_
_entity.id
_entity.type
_entity.pdbx_description
1 polymer ?
#
loop_
_entity_poly.entity_id
_entity_poly.type
_entity_poly.pdbx_seq_one_letter_code
_entity_poly.pdbx_strand_id
1 'polypeptide(L)'
;MRERKSLWGRLMGRREYEKSDNVALESSRKMDINWGDILNPTPENLLALLLTGLLGLAIVQIFWQLLLVAVTITLAALKYSVIAAILLALLIVFL
;
A
#
# COMPACT_ATOMS: atom_id res chain seq x y z
N MET A 1 -3.75 58.79 27.04
CA MET A 1 -4.70 57.67 26.78
C MET A 1 -4.83 57.21 25.31
N ARG A 2 -4.00 57.70 24.36
CA ARG A 2 -4.14 57.35 22.92
C ARG A 2 -3.26 56.17 22.44
N GLU A 3 -2.24 55.80 23.21
CA GLU A 3 -1.22 54.85 22.76
C GLU A 3 -1.65 53.38 22.82
N ARG A 4 -2.53 53.01 23.76
CA ARG A 4 -2.96 51.60 23.93
C ARG A 4 -3.70 51.05 22.72
N LYS A 5 -4.54 51.85 22.04
CA LYS A 5 -5.27 51.37 20.85
C LYS A 5 -4.33 51.01 19.69
N SER A 6 -3.20 51.73 19.56
CA SER A 6 -2.18 51.42 18.54
C SER A 6 -1.41 50.13 18.84
N LEU A 7 -1.27 49.77 20.13
CA LEU A 7 -0.62 48.54 20.54
C LEU A 7 -1.51 47.34 20.26
N TRP A 8 -2.81 47.45 20.56
CA TRP A 8 -3.77 46.39 20.26
C TRP A 8 -3.86 46.08 18.77
N GLY A 9 -3.83 47.10 17.90
CA GLY A 9 -3.77 46.88 16.44
C GLY A 9 -2.52 46.11 15.99
N ARG A 10 -1.35 46.42 16.58
CA ARG A 10 -0.08 45.73 16.27
C ARG A 10 -0.03 44.29 16.80
N LEU A 11 -0.65 44.04 17.95
CA LEU A 11 -0.70 42.69 18.54
C LEU A 11 -1.71 41.79 17.83
N MET A 12 -2.84 42.35 17.40
CA MET A 12 -3.86 41.61 16.64
C MET A 12 -3.28 41.13 15.30
N GLY A 13 -2.65 42.02 14.53
CA GLY A 13 -2.01 41.64 13.27
C GLY A 13 -0.92 40.58 13.48
N ARG A 14 -0.06 40.72 14.50
CA ARG A 14 0.98 39.71 14.80
C ARG A 14 0.39 38.33 15.08
N ARG A 15 -0.73 38.24 15.82
CA ARG A 15 -1.37 36.96 16.15
C ARG A 15 -2.06 36.30 14.95
N GLU A 16 -2.56 37.08 13.99
CA GLU A 16 -3.15 36.54 12.76
C GLU A 16 -2.09 35.96 11.81
N TYR A 17 -0.94 36.63 11.69
CA TYR A 17 0.21 36.08 10.96
C TYR A 17 0.74 34.80 11.62
N GLU A 18 0.99 34.81 12.93
CA GLU A 18 1.47 33.64 13.65
C GLU A 18 0.48 32.47 13.52
N LYS A 19 -0.82 32.71 13.69
CA LYS A 19 -1.84 31.65 13.52
C LYS A 19 -1.88 31.11 12.08
N SER A 20 -1.74 31.96 11.07
CA SER A 20 -1.69 31.52 9.66
C SER A 20 -0.46 30.66 9.37
N ASP A 21 0.69 31.06 9.90
CA ASP A 21 1.95 30.32 9.73
C ASP A 21 1.89 28.96 10.45
N ASN A 22 1.36 28.92 11.67
CA ASN A 22 1.22 27.67 12.44
C ASN A 22 0.30 26.67 11.72
N VAL A 23 -0.81 27.14 11.15
CA VAL A 23 -1.78 26.29 10.43
C VAL A 23 -1.20 25.83 9.09
N ALA A 24 -0.41 26.66 8.41
CA ALA A 24 0.32 26.29 7.20
C ALA A 24 1.43 25.26 7.49
N LEU A 25 2.18 25.43 8.58
CA LEU A 25 3.22 24.50 9.02
C LEU A 25 2.63 23.16 9.47
N GLU A 26 1.47 23.18 10.14
CA GLU A 26 0.79 21.96 10.58
C GLU A 26 0.13 21.20 9.41
N SER A 27 -0.48 21.91 8.45
CA SER A 27 -0.97 21.34 7.19
C SER A 27 0.15 20.86 6.27
N SER A 28 1.37 21.39 6.42
CA SER A 28 2.55 21.01 5.65
C SER A 28 3.39 19.93 6.35
N ARG A 29 2.84 19.23 7.34
CA ARG A 29 3.36 17.92 7.76
C ARG A 29 2.94 16.85 6.74
N LYS A 30 3.29 17.09 5.47
CA LYS A 30 3.23 16.07 4.42
C LYS A 30 4.16 14.95 4.89
N MET A 31 3.63 13.73 4.98
CA MET A 31 4.46 12.52 5.13
C MET A 31 5.36 12.46 3.91
N ASP A 32 6.54 13.05 4.02
CA ASP A 32 7.55 13.01 2.99
C ASP A 32 8.21 11.63 3.11
N ILE A 33 7.63 10.66 2.43
CA ILE A 33 8.16 9.29 2.36
C ILE A 33 9.41 9.38 1.50
N ASN A 34 10.54 9.64 2.15
CA ASN A 34 11.83 9.66 1.51
C ASN A 34 12.26 8.22 1.22
N TRP A 35 11.96 7.73 0.02
CA TRP A 35 12.34 6.40 -0.45
C TRP A 35 13.85 6.14 -0.33
N GLY A 36 14.69 7.18 -0.39
CA GLY A 36 16.13 7.06 -0.22
C GLY A 36 16.57 6.66 1.18
N ASP A 37 15.84 7.09 2.21
CA ASP A 37 16.11 6.75 3.62
C ASP A 37 15.66 5.31 3.94
N ILE A 38 14.66 4.80 3.21
CA ILE A 38 14.22 3.40 3.28
C ILE A 38 15.22 2.47 2.57
N LEU A 39 15.87 2.95 1.50
CA LEU A 39 16.85 2.19 0.70
C LEU A 39 18.26 2.18 1.30
N ASN A 40 18.64 3.17 2.12
CA ASN A 40 19.89 3.21 2.89
C ASN A 40 19.62 3.17 4.41
N PRO A 41 19.03 2.09 4.94
CA PRO A 41 18.80 1.97 6.37
C PRO A 41 20.13 1.87 7.12
N THR A 42 20.16 2.38 8.35
CA THR A 42 21.25 2.12 9.29
C THR A 42 21.44 0.60 9.48
N PRO A 43 22.67 0.12 9.75
CA PRO A 43 22.96 -1.32 9.84
C PRO A 43 22.09 -2.10 10.84
N GLU A 44 21.56 -1.44 11.87
CA GLU A 44 20.62 -2.03 12.83
C GLU A 44 19.22 -2.26 12.23
N ASN A 45 18.78 -1.42 11.30
CA ASN A 45 17.46 -1.49 10.66
C ASN A 45 17.48 -2.28 9.35
N LEU A 46 18.66 -2.58 8.81
CA LEU A 46 18.83 -3.40 7.61
C LEU A 46 18.22 -4.80 7.77
N LEU A 47 18.34 -5.39 8.97
CA LEU A 47 17.77 -6.71 9.26
C LEU A 47 16.24 -6.69 9.15
N ALA A 48 15.60 -5.64 9.69
CA ALA A 48 14.16 -5.46 9.60
C ALA A 48 13.72 -5.26 8.15
N LEU A 49 14.44 -4.42 7.39
CA LEU A 49 14.15 -4.21 5.97
C LEU A 49 14.27 -5.50 5.15
N LEU A 50 15.31 -6.30 5.42
CA LEU A 50 15.55 -7.56 4.71
C LEU A 50 14.46 -8.59 5.04
N LEU A 51 14.06 -8.70 6.31
CA LEU A 51 12.94 -9.56 6.71
C LEU A 51 11.62 -9.11 6.08
N THR A 52 11.34 -7.81 6.07
CA THR A 52 10.15 -7.26 5.40
C THR A 52 10.20 -7.49 3.89
N GLY A 53 11.36 -7.35 3.26
CA GLY A 53 11.56 -7.67 1.85
C GLY A 53 11.32 -9.17 1.58
N LEU A 54 11.85 -10.05 2.43
CA LEU A 54 11.67 -11.49 2.32
C LEU A 54 10.20 -11.90 2.51
N LEU A 55 9.50 -11.27 3.45
CA LEU A 55 8.06 -11.44 3.65
C LEU A 55 7.27 -10.95 2.43
N GLY A 56 7.63 -9.80 1.86
CA GLY A 56 7.05 -9.29 0.63
C GLY A 56 7.24 -10.26 -0.55
N LEU A 57 8.45 -10.82 -0.68
CA LEU A 57 8.75 -11.84 -1.69
C LEU A 57 7.96 -13.14 -1.45
N ALA A 58 7.78 -13.56 -0.19
CA ALA A 58 6.97 -14.73 0.14
C ALA A 58 5.49 -14.52 -0.27
N ILE A 59 4.94 -13.33 -0.05
CA ILE A 59 3.59 -12.97 -0.50
C ILE A 59 3.49 -13.06 -2.02
N VAL A 60 4.43 -12.46 -2.74
CA VAL A 60 4.50 -12.51 -4.21
C VAL A 60 4.62 -13.96 -4.70
N GLN A 61 5.40 -14.79 -4.01
CA GLN A 61 5.61 -16.19 -4.37
C GLN A 61 4.33 -17.01 -4.22
N ILE A 62 3.61 -16.85 -3.10
CA ILE A 62 2.32 -17.53 -2.88
C ILE A 62 1.27 -17.04 -3.89
N PHE A 63 1.25 -15.74 -4.17
CA PHE A 63 0.38 -15.16 -5.20
C PHE A 63 0.66 -15.76 -6.59
N TRP A 64 1.93 -15.86 -6.95
CA TRP A 64 2.36 -16.48 -8.21
C TRP A 64 1.99 -17.97 -8.26
N GLN A 65 2.14 -18.69 -7.14
CA GLN A 65 1.75 -20.09 -7.03
C GLN A 65 0.25 -20.28 -7.26
N LEU A 66 -0.60 -19.45 -6.66
CA LEU A 66 -2.04 -19.48 -6.88
C LEU A 66 -2.41 -19.26 -8.35
N LEU A 67 -1.75 -18.29 -9.01
CA LEU A 67 -1.96 -18.03 -10.44
C LEU A 67 -1.57 -19.24 -11.30
N LEU A 68 -0.40 -19.83 -11.07
CA LEU A 68 0.06 -21.00 -11.82
C LEU A 68 -0.82 -22.23 -11.60
N VAL A 69 -1.27 -22.46 -10.36
CA VAL A 69 -2.20 -23.56 -10.05
C VAL A 69 -3.52 -23.34 -10.78
N ALA A 70 -4.07 -22.13 -10.74
CA ALA A 70 -5.29 -21.79 -11.48
C ALA A 70 -5.13 -22.06 -12.98
N VAL A 71 -4.06 -21.55 -13.61
CA VAL A 71 -3.77 -21.79 -15.03
C VAL A 71 -3.60 -23.28 -15.33
N THR A 72 -2.89 -24.02 -14.48
CA THR A 72 -2.68 -25.47 -14.65
C THR A 72 -4.00 -26.23 -14.60
N ILE A 73 -4.88 -25.91 -13.66
CA ILE A 73 -6.20 -26.52 -13.56
C ILE A 73 -7.04 -26.17 -14.78
N THR A 74 -7.02 -24.92 -15.24
CA THR A 74 -7.74 -24.50 -16.46
C THR A 74 -7.23 -25.25 -17.69
N LEU A 75 -5.92 -25.39 -17.86
CA LEU A 75 -5.32 -26.16 -18.97
C LEU A 75 -5.61 -27.66 -18.87
N ALA A 76 -5.57 -28.22 -17.65
CA ALA A 76 -5.94 -29.60 -17.39
C ALA A 76 -7.43 -29.81 -17.72
N ALA A 77 -8.32 -28.95 -17.24
CA ALA A 77 -9.73 -28.99 -17.56
C ALA A 77 -9.95 -28.88 -19.07
N LEU A 78 -9.21 -28.03 -19.79
CA LEU A 78 -9.30 -27.95 -21.24
C LEU A 78 -8.90 -29.26 -21.93
N LYS A 79 -7.83 -29.92 -21.49
CA LYS A 79 -7.34 -31.19 -22.06
C LYS A 79 -8.19 -32.40 -21.65
N TYR A 80 -8.63 -32.46 -20.39
CA TYR A 80 -9.38 -33.58 -19.82
C TYR A 80 -10.90 -33.40 -19.92
N SER A 81 -11.39 -32.22 -20.33
CA SER A 81 -12.82 -31.97 -20.59
C SER A 81 -13.39 -32.95 -21.60
N VAL A 82 -12.60 -33.41 -22.57
CA VAL A 82 -13.02 -34.44 -23.53
C VAL A 82 -13.30 -35.77 -22.83
N ILE A 83 -12.40 -36.22 -21.97
CA ILE A 83 -12.58 -37.45 -21.19
C ILE A 83 -13.74 -37.29 -20.21
N ALA A 84 -13.85 -36.16 -19.54
CA ALA A 84 -14.97 -35.86 -18.64
C ALA A 84 -16.33 -35.84 -19.37
N ALA A 85 -16.39 -35.26 -20.57
CA ALA A 85 -17.60 -35.23 -21.40
C ALA A 85 -17.98 -36.62 -21.89
N ILE A 86 -17.01 -37.44 -22.30
CA ILE A 86 -17.26 -38.85 -22.65
C ILE A 86 -17.78 -39.62 -21.44
N LEU A 87 -17.14 -39.47 -20.28
CA LEU A 87 -17.59 -40.13 -19.04
C LEU A 87 -19.02 -39.72 -18.66
N LEU A 88 -19.33 -38.44 -18.80
CA LEU A 88 -20.66 -37.88 -18.52
C LEU A 88 -21.69 -38.36 -19.54
N ALA A 89 -21.35 -38.42 -20.82
CA ALA A 89 -22.21 -38.97 -21.86
C ALA A 89 -22.51 -40.45 -21.60
N LEU A 90 -21.51 -41.25 -21.26
CA LEU A 90 -21.70 -42.65 -20.88
C LEU A 90 -22.56 -42.76 -19.62
N LEU A 91 -22.31 -41.94 -18.60
CA LEU A 91 -23.12 -41.92 -17.39
C LEU A 91 -24.59 -41.62 -17.69
N ILE A 92 -24.90 -40.62 -18.54
CA ILE A 92 -26.27 -40.31 -18.94
C ILE A 92 -26.90 -41.46 -19.74
N VAL A 93 -26.14 -42.10 -20.63
CA VAL A 93 -26.64 -43.21 -21.46
C VAL A 93 -26.91 -44.49 -20.64
N PHE A 94 -26.15 -44.71 -19.56
CA PHE A 94 -26.27 -45.89 -18.69
C PHE A 94 -27.06 -45.64 -17.39
N LEU A 95 -27.49 -44.41 -17.12
CA LEU A 95 -28.41 -44.06 -16.04
C LEU A 95 -29.86 -44.37 -16.46
#